data_AF-A0A1Y5HTQ9-F1
#
_entry.id   AF-A0A1Y5HTQ9-F1
#
_cell.length_a   1.000
_cell.length_b   1.000
_cell.length_c   1.000
_cell.angle_alpha   90.00
_cell.angle_beta   90.00
_cell.angle_gamma   90.00
#
_symmetry.space_group_name_H-M   'P 1'
#
loop_
_entity.id
_entity.type
_entity.pdbx_description
1 polymer ?
#
loop_
_entity_poly.entity_id
_entity_poly.type
_entity_poly.pdbx_seq_one_letter_code
_entity_poly.pdbx_strand_id
1 'polypeptide(L)' 'GNWLMLLGLAGTVLSIEVCYVFADQFSLMTQVAAHISTLLFATLIKFGYIMRCIALKGFGEVL' A
#
# COMPACT_ATOMS: atom_id res chain seq x y z
N GLY A 1 7.42 -9.84 -3.36
CA GLY A 1 6.44 -9.24 -4.29
C GLY A 1 5.03 -9.30 -3.73
N ASN A 2 4.35 -10.44 -3.84
CA ASN A 2 2.90 -10.54 -3.60
C ASN A 2 2.45 -10.18 -2.17
N TRP A 3 3.15 -10.68 -1.15
CA TRP A 3 2.87 -10.33 0.25
C TRP A 3 3.02 -8.83 0.53
N LEU A 4 4.00 -8.18 -0.10
CA LEU A 4 4.21 -6.73 0.05
C LEU A 4 3.08 -5.94 -0.60
N MET A 5 2.59 -6.40 -1.77
CA MET A 5 1.44 -5.80 -2.43
C MET A 5 0.16 -5.98 -1.61
N LEU A 6 -0.06 -7.15 -0.99
CA LEU A 6 -1.21 -7.40 -0.11
C LEU A 6 -1.17 -6.52 1.15
N LEU A 7 0.00 -6.38 1.78
CA LEU A 7 0.17 -5.52 2.95
C LEU A 7 -0.07 -4.04 2.60
N GLY A 8 0.45 -3.59 1.45
CA GLY A 8 0.17 -2.26 0.95
C GLY A 8 -1.33 -2.06 0.66
N LEU A 9 -1.99 -3.02 0.03
CA LEU A 9 -3.43 -2.95 -0.24
C LEU A 9 -4.26 -2.86 1.05
N ALA A 10 -3.97 -3.71 2.04
CA ALA A 10 -4.64 -3.69 3.34
C ALA A 10 -4.45 -2.34 4.05
N GLY A 11 -3.21 -1.82 4.06
CA GLY A 11 -2.92 -0.49 4.62
C GLY A 11 -3.68 0.64 3.92
N THR A 12 -3.75 0.62 2.58
CA THR A 12 -4.52 1.60 1.80
C THR A 12 -6.01 1.54 2.13
N VAL A 13 -6.61 0.36 2.23
CA VAL A 13 -8.04 0.20 2.58
C VAL A 13 -8.30 0.75 3.99
N LEU A 14 -7.48 0.39 4.97
CA LEU A 14 -7.61 0.88 6.35
C LEU A 14 -7.48 2.40 6.42
N SER A 15 -6.52 3.00 5.70
CA SER A 15 -6.40 4.46 5.66
C SER A 15 -7.64 5.14 5.07
N ILE A 16 -8.24 4.56 4.02
CA ILE A 16 -9.48 5.08 3.41
C ILE A 16 -10.63 4.99 4.40
N GLU A 17 -10.78 3.89 5.13
CA GLU A 17 -11.80 3.74 6.16
C GLU A 17 -11.67 4.81 7.25
N VAL A 18 -10.46 5.05 7.75
CA VAL A 18 -10.20 6.10 8.77
C VAL A 18 -10.51 7.50 8.24
N CYS A 19 -10.16 7.80 6.99
CA CYS A 19 -10.36 9.13 6.42
C CYS A 19 -11.82 9.42 6.04
N TYR A 20 -12.60 8.41 5.63
CA TYR A 20 -13.91 8.65 5.00
C TYR A 20 -15.07 7.91 5.65
N VAL A 21 -14.89 6.67 6.10
CA VAL A 21 -15.98 5.85 6.67
C VAL A 21 -16.19 6.19 8.14
N PHE A 22 -15.10 6.35 8.89
CA PHE A 22 -15.11 6.64 10.33
C PHE A 22 -14.65 8.07 10.63
N ALA A 23 -14.85 9.00 9.70
CA ALA A 23 -14.37 10.38 9.83
C ALA A 23 -14.80 11.06 11.14
N ASP A 24 -16.05 10.86 11.58
CA ASP A 24 -16.57 11.44 12.83
C ASP A 24 -16.01 10.80 14.11
N GLN A 25 -15.40 9.61 14.01
CA GLN A 25 -14.84 8.88 15.15
C GLN A 25 -13.37 9.22 15.43
N PHE A 26 -12.68 9.81 14.45
CA PHE A 26 -11.24 10.08 14.52
C PHE A 26 -10.94 11.57 14.47
N SER A 27 -9.92 11.99 15.23
CA SER A 27 -9.46 13.38 15.23
C SER A 27 -8.95 13.80 13.85
N LEU A 28 -9.00 15.09 13.57
CA LEU A 28 -8.50 15.67 12.32
C LEU A 28 -7.00 15.33 12.10
N MET A 29 -6.21 15.30 13.17
CA MET A 29 -4.80 14.87 13.14
C MET A 29 -4.66 13.41 12.67
N THR A 30 -5.50 12.51 13.18
CA THR A 30 -5.48 11.09 12.80
C THR A 30 -5.87 10.92 11.33
N GLN A 31 -6.85 11.67 10.85
CA GLN A 31 -7.24 11.64 9.44
C GLN A 31 -6.11 12.12 8.51
N VAL A 32 -5.39 13.19 8.89
CA VAL A 32 -4.22 13.68 8.13
C VAL A 32 -3.11 12.61 8.09
N ALA A 33 -2.80 12.00 9.23
CA ALA A 33 -1.81 10.93 9.31
C ALA A 33 -2.21 9.70 8.46
N ALA A 34 -3.48 9.31 8.51
CA ALA A 34 -4.02 8.21 7.71
C ALA A 34 -3.94 8.51 6.21
N HIS A 35 -4.25 9.75 5.80
CA HIS A 35 -4.16 10.19 4.41
C HIS A 35 -2.73 10.18 3.87
N ILE A 36 -1.75 10.68 4.64
CA ILE A 36 -0.32 10.60 4.29
C ILE A 36 0.12 9.13 4.21
N SER A 37 -0.34 8.29 5.16
CA SER A 37 -0.04 6.86 5.17
C SER A 37 -0.58 6.15 3.91
N THR A 38 -1.71 6.59 3.35
CA THR A 38 -2.24 6.07 2.07
C THR A 38 -1.22 6.21 0.94
N LEU A 39 -0.52 7.36 0.85
CA LEU A 39 0.52 7.58 -0.16
C LEU A 39 1.67 6.60 0.03
N LEU A 40 2.12 6.39 1.27
CA LEU A 40 3.18 5.43 1.59
C LEU A 40 2.77 4.01 1.18
N PHE A 41 1.56 3.56 1.52
CA PHE A 41 1.07 2.24 1.14
C PHE A 41 0.91 2.07 -0.37
N ALA A 42 0.43 3.10 -1.08
CA ALA A 42 0.37 3.07 -2.54
C ALA A 42 1.76 2.90 -3.18
N THR A 43 2.77 3.58 -2.65
CA THR A 43 4.16 3.39 -3.11
C THR A 43 4.69 2.00 -2.79
N LEU A 44 4.30 1.41 -1.65
CA LEU A 44 4.68 0.06 -1.26
C LEU A 44 4.11 -1.00 -2.23
N ILE A 45 2.86 -0.84 -2.67
CA ILE A 45 2.25 -1.71 -3.70
C ILE A 45 3.06 -1.65 -5.00
N LYS A 46 3.37 -0.43 -5.47
CA LYS A 46 4.17 -0.20 -6.68
C LYS A 46 5.56 -0.84 -6.54
N PHE A 47 6.21 -0.70 -5.39
CA PHE A 47 7.51 -1.31 -5.13
C PHE A 47 7.43 -2.85 -5.11
N GLY A 48 6.39 -3.42 -4.48
CA GLY A 48 6.14 -4.86 -4.48
C GLY A 48 5.93 -5.43 -5.87
N TYR A 49 5.25 -4.68 -6.75
CA TYR A 49 5.08 -5.02 -8.16
C TYR A 49 6.41 -4.98 -8.92
N ILE A 50 7.20 -3.91 -8.75
CA ILE A 50 8.52 -3.79 -9.40
C ILE A 50 9.43 -4.95 -8.99
N MET A 51 9.51 -5.29 -7.70
CA MET A 51 10.29 -6.44 -7.25
C MET A 51 9.80 -7.77 -7.84
N ARG A 52 8.49 -7.94 -8.03
CA ARG A 52 7.93 -9.12 -8.70
C ARG A 52 8.37 -9.16 -10.17
N CYS A 53 8.34 -8.04 -10.89
CA CYS A 53 8.83 -7.95 -12.26
C CYS A 53 10.33 -8.23 -12.36
N ILE A 54 11.14 -7.71 -11.43
CA ILE A 54 12.59 -7.97 -11.38
C ILE A 54 12.85 -9.46 -11.15
N ALA A 55 12.16 -10.09 -10.20
CA ALA A 55 12.29 -11.52 -9.96
C ALA A 55 11.93 -12.33 -11.21
N LEU A 56 10.80 -12.03 -11.86
CA LEU A 56 10.39 -12.73 -13.08
C LEU A 56 11.37 -12.52 -14.25
N LYS A 57 11.97 -11.33 -14.39
CA LYS A 57 13.01 -11.10 -15.40
C LYS A 57 14.31 -11.84 -15.08
N GLY A 58 14.78 -11.78 -13.84
CA GLY A 58 16.01 -12.45 -13.40
C GLY A 58 15.92 -13.98 -13.43
N PHE A 59 14.73 -14.56 -13.24
CA PHE A 59 14.50 -16.00 -13.39
C PHE A 59 14.08 -16.43 -14.81
N GLY A 60 13.74 -15.48 -15.69
CA GLY A 60 13.26 -15.74 -17.05
C GLY A 60 14.35 -15.80 -18.12
N GLU A 61 15.57 -15.31 -17.84
CA GLU A 61 16.72 -15.36 -18.77
C GLU A 61 17.51 -16.69 -18.73
N VAL A 62 17.05 -17.70 -17.98
CA VAL A 62 17.70 -19.04 -17.89
C VAL A 62 16.89 -20.13 -18.61
N LEU A 63 16.14 -19.78 -19.66
CA LEU A 63 15.56 -20.79 -20.58
C LEU A 63 15.92 -20.49 -22.03
#